data_AF-A0A842MGD4-F1
#
_entry.id   AF-A0A842MGD4-F1
#
_cell.length_a   1.000
_cell.length_b   1.000
_cell.length_c   1.000
_cell.angle_alpha   90.00
_cell.angle_beta   90.00
_cell.angle_gamma   90.00
#
_symmetry.space_group_name_H-M   'P 1'
#
loop_
_entity.id
_entity.type
_entity.pdbx_description
1 polymer ?
#
loop_
_entity_poly.entity_id
_entity_poly.type
_entity_poly.pdbx_seq_one_letter_code
_entity_poly.pdbx_strand_id
1 'polypeptide(L)'
;VLSKSKIRAGIEFGIYESWDDPRLGTISALRRRGFLPETVRRLILEVGVRPSEATISWENLSSINRKLLDPVSKRYVFVADPKAILVEGIDRGFEVSIPLHPDHPEWGSRHFKIGPGSRIIVNSSDLNGAKKSRYLRLMNLFNIEVTSDGSCRLHSEGVAEARSLGAPIIQWLPEGAGVPISVVKPDASKESGLVDSGVLSEGLPQVFQFYRYGFVRVCSSGGALIGYFTHS
;
A
#
# COMPACT_ATOMS: atom_id res chain seq x y z
N VAL A 1 -14.01 -17.75 -10.00
CA VAL A 1 -14.74 -18.45 -11.10
C VAL A 1 -13.87 -18.44 -12.35
N LEU A 2 -13.72 -19.58 -13.04
CA LEU A 2 -12.94 -19.69 -14.28
C LEU A 2 -13.78 -20.11 -15.51
N SER A 3 -15.02 -20.58 -15.29
CA SER A 3 -15.92 -20.96 -16.38
C SER A 3 -16.42 -19.73 -17.15
N LYS A 4 -16.18 -19.70 -18.47
CA LYS A 4 -16.62 -18.63 -19.38
C LYS A 4 -18.12 -18.35 -19.27
N SER A 5 -18.95 -19.39 -19.29
CA SER A 5 -20.41 -19.25 -19.24
C SER A 5 -20.88 -18.67 -17.90
N LYS A 6 -20.28 -19.11 -16.78
CA LYS A 6 -20.59 -18.56 -15.45
C LYS A 6 -20.18 -17.10 -15.32
N ILE A 7 -19.01 -16.73 -15.86
CA ILE A 7 -18.54 -15.34 -15.86
C ILE A 7 -19.49 -14.47 -16.69
N ARG A 8 -19.85 -14.91 -17.90
CA ARG A 8 -20.79 -14.18 -18.77
C ARG A 8 -22.14 -13.97 -18.11
N ALA A 9 -22.73 -15.03 -17.55
CA ALA A 9 -23.98 -14.91 -16.81
C ALA A 9 -23.84 -13.92 -15.63
N GLY A 10 -22.73 -13.97 -14.89
CA GLY A 10 -22.47 -13.02 -13.81
C GLY A 10 -22.37 -11.57 -14.28
N ILE A 11 -21.83 -11.31 -15.47
CA ILE A 11 -21.83 -9.97 -16.07
C ILE A 11 -23.25 -9.56 -16.48
N GLU A 12 -24.01 -10.45 -17.12
CA GLU A 12 -25.40 -10.18 -17.55
C GLU A 12 -26.33 -9.91 -16.35
N PHE A 13 -26.11 -10.58 -15.22
CA PHE A 13 -26.84 -10.35 -13.96
C PHE A 13 -26.28 -9.19 -13.11
N GLY A 14 -25.27 -8.46 -13.59
CA GLY A 14 -24.66 -7.34 -12.86
C GLY A 14 -23.84 -7.73 -11.62
N ILE A 15 -23.53 -9.02 -11.45
CA ILE A 15 -22.65 -9.50 -10.38
C ILE A 15 -21.23 -9.00 -10.62
N TYR A 16 -20.76 -9.04 -11.87
CA TYR A 16 -19.44 -8.55 -12.30
C TYR A 16 -19.60 -7.36 -13.25
N GLU A 17 -18.73 -6.36 -13.13
CA GLU A 17 -18.78 -5.18 -14.01
C GLU A 17 -18.40 -5.53 -15.45
N SER A 18 -17.41 -6.42 -15.63
CA SER A 18 -16.78 -6.69 -16.92
C SER A 18 -15.87 -7.94 -16.84
N TRP A 19 -15.31 -8.37 -17.96
CA TRP A 19 -14.31 -9.45 -18.01
C TRP A 19 -13.01 -9.17 -17.27
N ASP A 20 -12.73 -7.89 -16.98
CA ASP A 20 -11.55 -7.45 -16.24
C ASP A 20 -11.85 -7.10 -14.77
N ASP A 21 -13.05 -7.45 -14.27
CA ASP A 21 -13.45 -7.26 -12.89
C ASP A 21 -12.46 -7.94 -11.93
N PRO A 22 -11.98 -7.24 -10.87
CA PRO A 22 -10.92 -7.73 -9.98
C PRO A 22 -11.26 -9.03 -9.23
N ARG A 23 -12.55 -9.38 -9.13
CA ARG A 23 -13.05 -10.64 -8.52
C ARG A 23 -12.82 -11.86 -9.41
N LEU A 24 -12.50 -11.66 -10.69
CA LEU A 24 -12.31 -12.72 -11.66
C LEU A 24 -10.84 -13.18 -11.73
N GLY A 25 -10.67 -14.45 -12.11
CA GLY A 25 -9.35 -15.04 -12.39
C GLY A 25 -8.96 -14.95 -13.87
N THR A 26 -9.55 -14.05 -14.64
CA THR A 26 -9.23 -13.87 -16.07
C THR A 26 -7.88 -13.19 -16.22
N ILE A 27 -7.21 -13.40 -17.36
CA ILE A 27 -5.96 -12.69 -17.68
C ILE A 27 -6.18 -11.17 -17.69
N SER A 28 -7.34 -10.71 -18.16
CA SER A 28 -7.69 -9.28 -18.15
C SER A 28 -7.82 -8.72 -16.73
N ALA A 29 -8.44 -9.45 -15.80
CA ALA A 29 -8.54 -9.04 -14.40
C ALA A 29 -7.18 -9.03 -13.69
N LEU A 30 -6.35 -10.06 -13.92
CA LEU A 30 -4.98 -10.11 -13.41
C LEU A 30 -4.16 -8.91 -13.89
N ARG A 31 -4.24 -8.59 -15.20
CA ARG A 31 -3.58 -7.41 -15.79
C ARG A 31 -4.12 -6.10 -15.19
N ARG A 32 -5.44 -5.97 -15.02
CA ARG A 32 -6.06 -4.78 -14.42
C ARG A 32 -5.57 -4.55 -12.98
N ARG A 33 -5.43 -5.64 -12.22
CA ARG A 33 -4.89 -5.65 -10.85
C ARG A 33 -3.38 -5.38 -10.78
N GLY A 34 -2.63 -5.50 -11.87
CA GLY A 34 -1.19 -5.27 -11.89
C GLY A 34 -0.32 -6.53 -11.76
N PHE A 35 -0.86 -7.72 -12.03
CA PHE A 35 -0.02 -8.90 -12.19
C PHE A 35 0.78 -8.81 -13.49
N LEU A 36 2.08 -9.11 -13.38
CA LEU A 36 2.97 -9.13 -14.53
C LEU A 36 2.68 -10.36 -15.41
N PRO A 37 2.78 -10.25 -16.75
CA PRO A 37 2.61 -11.40 -17.64
C PRO A 37 3.66 -12.49 -17.39
N GLU A 38 4.86 -12.12 -16.95
CA GLU A 38 5.93 -13.02 -16.52
C GLU A 38 5.47 -13.93 -15.38
N THR A 39 4.64 -13.43 -14.46
CA THR A 39 4.10 -14.20 -13.34
C THR A 39 3.28 -15.37 -13.83
N VAL A 40 2.36 -15.11 -14.77
CA VAL A 40 1.49 -16.16 -15.34
C VAL A 40 2.33 -17.19 -16.09
N ARG A 41 3.33 -16.75 -16.85
CA ARG A 41 4.24 -17.67 -17.56
C ARG A 41 5.04 -18.56 -16.60
N ARG A 42 5.65 -17.97 -15.56
CA ARG A 42 6.39 -18.72 -14.54
C ARG A 42 5.50 -19.73 -13.83
N LEU A 43 4.30 -19.33 -13.45
CA LEU A 43 3.34 -20.23 -12.81
C LEU A 43 2.99 -21.44 -13.69
N ILE A 44 2.73 -21.22 -14.98
CA ILE A 44 2.46 -22.32 -15.93
C ILE A 44 3.65 -23.26 -16.04
N LEU A 45 4.87 -22.72 -16.12
CA LEU A 45 6.10 -23.51 -16.19
C LEU A 45 6.37 -24.30 -14.89
N GLU A 46 6.10 -23.71 -13.72
CA GLU A 46 6.26 -24.38 -12.42
C GLU A 46 5.22 -25.51 -12.21
N VAL A 47 3.98 -25.30 -12.65
CA VAL A 47 2.94 -26.35 -12.59
C VAL A 47 3.29 -27.53 -13.51
N GLY A 48 3.84 -27.21 -14.68
CA GLY A 48 4.22 -28.17 -15.71
C GLY A 48 3.03 -28.86 -16.37
N VAL A 49 3.31 -29.64 -17.41
CA VAL A 49 2.30 -30.53 -18.00
C VAL A 49 2.24 -31.80 -17.17
N ARG A 50 1.08 -32.07 -16.58
CA ARG A 50 0.87 -33.26 -15.76
C ARG A 50 -0.53 -33.85 -16.01
N PRO A 51 -0.69 -35.17 -15.85
CA PRO A 51 -1.97 -35.84 -16.07
C PRO A 51 -3.00 -35.56 -14.96
N SER A 52 -2.57 -35.13 -13.78
CA SER A 52 -3.44 -34.79 -12.66
C SER A 52 -3.82 -33.31 -12.64
N GLU A 53 -5.00 -33.01 -12.10
CA GLU A 53 -5.45 -31.63 -11.95
C GLU A 53 -4.49 -30.82 -11.06
N ALA A 54 -4.31 -29.55 -11.42
CA ALA A 54 -3.50 -28.60 -10.68
C ALA A 54 -4.38 -27.54 -10.02
N THR A 55 -4.40 -27.52 -8.69
CA THR A 55 -4.98 -26.40 -7.95
C THR A 55 -3.93 -25.32 -7.77
N ILE A 56 -4.20 -24.15 -8.34
CA ILE A 56 -3.35 -22.97 -8.21
C ILE A 56 -3.90 -22.11 -7.07
N SER A 57 -3.07 -21.85 -6.06
CA SER A 57 -3.42 -20.95 -4.96
C SER A 57 -3.08 -19.50 -5.31
N TRP A 58 -3.83 -18.56 -4.72
CA TRP A 58 -3.55 -17.12 -4.88
C TRP A 58 -2.24 -16.72 -4.22
N GLU A 59 -1.85 -17.43 -3.15
CA GLU A 59 -0.61 -17.25 -2.42
C GLU A 59 0.60 -17.56 -3.30
N ASN A 60 0.54 -18.65 -4.07
CA ASN A 60 1.63 -19.01 -5.00
C ASN A 60 1.77 -17.97 -6.12
N LEU A 61 0.65 -17.57 -6.74
CA LEU A 61 0.64 -16.54 -7.78
C LEU A 61 1.20 -15.20 -7.24
N SER A 62 0.79 -14.82 -6.02
CA SER A 62 1.25 -13.58 -5.37
C SER A 62 2.73 -13.65 -5.00
N SER A 63 3.23 -14.79 -4.54
CA SER A 63 4.65 -15.01 -4.23
C SER A 63 5.54 -14.85 -5.46
N ILE A 64 5.16 -15.44 -6.59
CA ILE A 64 5.88 -15.29 -7.87
C ILE A 64 5.87 -13.82 -8.30
N ASN A 65 4.69 -13.17 -8.24
CA ASN A 65 4.54 -11.79 -8.68
C ASN A 65 5.30 -10.82 -7.78
N ARG A 66 5.36 -11.07 -6.47
CA ARG A 66 6.14 -10.28 -5.51
C ARG A 66 7.62 -10.31 -5.84
N LYS A 67 8.19 -11.50 -6.11
CA LYS A 67 9.61 -11.64 -6.51
C LYS A 67 9.95 -10.87 -7.78
N LEU A 68 8.97 -10.67 -8.67
CA LEU A 68 9.14 -9.92 -9.90
C LEU A 68 8.94 -8.41 -9.72
N LEU A 69 7.97 -8.00 -8.90
CA LEU A 69 7.62 -6.60 -8.68
C LEU A 69 8.53 -5.89 -7.68
N ASP A 70 8.93 -6.55 -6.58
CA ASP A 70 9.74 -5.92 -5.52
C ASP A 70 10.98 -5.17 -6.07
N PRO A 71 11.84 -5.76 -6.94
CA PRO A 71 13.02 -5.06 -7.46
C PRO A 71 12.72 -3.98 -8.51
N VAL A 72 11.46 -3.81 -8.95
CA VAL A 72 11.11 -2.83 -10.00
C VAL A 72 10.05 -1.83 -9.55
N SER A 73 9.55 -1.95 -8.33
CA SER A 73 8.48 -1.12 -7.78
C SER A 73 9.03 -0.12 -6.77
N LYS A 74 8.91 1.16 -7.09
CA LYS A 74 9.10 2.23 -6.10
C LYS A 74 8.08 2.12 -4.96
N ARG A 75 8.52 2.51 -3.77
CA ARG A 75 7.78 2.48 -2.51
C ARG A 75 7.23 3.86 -2.19
N TYR A 76 5.95 3.92 -1.89
CA TYR A 76 5.27 5.15 -1.49
C TYR A 76 4.43 4.93 -0.25
N VAL A 77 4.20 6.01 0.49
CA VAL A 77 3.28 5.98 1.61
C VAL A 77 1.85 6.02 1.09
N PHE A 78 1.03 5.12 1.59
CA PHE A 78 -0.42 5.17 1.48
C PHE A 78 -1.02 5.10 2.87
N VAL A 79 -1.97 6.00 3.13
CA VAL A 79 -2.73 6.08 4.37
C VAL A 79 -4.20 5.82 4.05
N ALA A 80 -4.69 4.66 4.47
CA ALA A 80 -6.11 4.32 4.44
C ALA A 80 -6.82 4.95 5.65
N ASP A 81 -8.05 5.41 5.46
CA ASP A 81 -8.82 6.10 6.51
C ASP A 81 -7.98 7.19 7.23
N PRO A 82 -7.57 8.25 6.50
CA PRO A 82 -6.57 9.20 6.95
C PRO A 82 -7.06 10.00 8.16
N LYS A 83 -6.26 9.97 9.23
CA LYS A 83 -6.48 10.78 10.43
C LYS A 83 -5.30 11.71 10.66
N ALA A 84 -5.60 13.01 10.74
CA ALA A 84 -4.62 14.03 11.09
C ALA A 84 -4.39 14.04 12.61
N ILE A 85 -3.13 13.98 13.02
CA ILE A 85 -2.69 14.13 14.40
C ILE A 85 -1.74 15.33 14.51
N LEU A 86 -1.76 15.96 15.69
CA LEU A 86 -0.75 16.91 16.11
C LEU A 86 0.13 16.22 17.15
N VAL A 87 1.44 16.33 17.00
CA VAL A 87 2.40 15.75 17.96
C VAL A 87 2.92 16.87 18.85
N GLU A 88 2.56 16.83 20.13
CA GLU A 88 3.04 17.77 21.13
C GLU A 88 4.52 17.51 21.46
N GLY A 89 5.24 18.55 21.89
CA GLY A 89 6.65 18.43 22.29
C GLY A 89 7.65 18.50 21.13
N ILE A 90 7.21 18.74 19.90
CA ILE A 90 8.10 19.11 18.80
C ILE A 90 8.53 20.57 19.00
N ASP A 91 9.81 20.77 19.32
CA ASP A 91 10.42 22.09 19.56
C ASP A 91 11.30 22.58 18.40
N ARG A 92 11.66 21.68 17.47
CA ARG A 92 12.52 21.96 16.32
C ARG A 92 12.01 21.34 15.02
N GLY A 93 12.64 21.74 13.91
CA GLY A 93 12.42 21.12 12.60
C GLY A 93 13.17 19.79 12.46
N PHE A 94 12.52 18.85 11.79
CA PHE A 94 13.02 17.55 11.38
C PHE A 94 12.98 17.45 9.86
N GLU A 95 14.12 17.18 9.24
CA GLU A 95 14.19 16.80 7.83
C GLU A 95 14.19 15.28 7.74
N VAL A 96 13.22 14.73 7.02
CA VAL A 96 13.05 13.30 6.85
C VAL A 96 13.36 12.93 5.42
N SER A 97 14.12 11.84 5.25
CA SER A 97 14.35 11.20 3.96
C SER A 97 13.80 9.76 3.98
N ILE A 98 12.88 9.46 3.07
CA ILE A 98 12.31 8.12 2.88
C ILE A 98 12.75 7.62 1.50
N PRO A 99 13.61 6.59 1.41
CA PRO A 99 14.09 6.08 0.12
C PRO A 99 12.95 5.48 -0.69
N LEU A 100 12.96 5.71 -2.01
CA LEU A 100 11.96 5.12 -2.91
C LEU A 100 12.12 3.60 -3.02
N HIS A 101 13.33 3.07 -2.82
CA HIS A 101 13.55 1.63 -2.66
C HIS A 101 14.85 1.40 -1.89
N PRO A 102 14.91 0.45 -0.94
CA PRO A 102 16.12 0.21 -0.15
C PRO A 102 17.30 -0.26 -1.00
N ASP A 103 17.03 -1.09 -2.02
CA ASP A 103 18.07 -1.69 -2.86
C ASP A 103 18.37 -0.87 -4.14
N HIS A 104 17.67 0.25 -4.36
CA HIS A 104 17.92 1.16 -5.50
C HIS A 104 18.16 2.61 -5.03
N PRO A 105 19.33 2.92 -4.44
CA PRO A 105 19.67 4.28 -4.03
C PRO A 105 19.60 5.31 -5.17
N GLU A 106 19.84 4.87 -6.41
CA GLU A 106 19.80 5.68 -7.62
C GLU A 106 18.41 6.24 -7.95
N TRP A 107 17.34 5.63 -7.43
CA TRP A 107 15.98 6.19 -7.58
C TRP A 107 15.74 7.38 -6.65
N GLY A 108 16.62 7.61 -5.68
CA GLY A 108 16.53 8.72 -4.75
C GLY A 108 15.54 8.50 -3.61
N SER A 109 15.15 9.60 -2.97
CA SER A 109 14.34 9.60 -1.75
C SER A 109 13.29 10.70 -1.78
N ARG A 110 12.23 10.50 -1.00
CA ARG A 110 11.23 11.52 -0.69
C ARG A 110 11.64 12.29 0.55
N HIS A 111 11.68 13.60 0.42
CA HIS A 111 12.09 14.50 1.47
C HIS A 111 10.87 15.23 2.04
N PHE A 112 10.74 15.22 3.36
CA PHE A 112 9.68 15.91 4.09
C PHE A 112 10.27 16.76 5.19
N LYS A 113 9.56 17.83 5.56
CA LYS A 113 9.91 18.69 6.69
C LYS A 113 8.78 18.65 7.70
N ILE A 114 9.11 18.35 8.95
CA ILE A 114 8.16 18.31 10.07
C ILE A 114 8.69 19.24 11.14
N GLY A 115 7.88 20.18 11.61
CA GLY A 115 8.26 21.12 12.66
C GLY A 115 7.13 21.39 13.64
N PRO A 116 7.33 22.34 14.58
CA PRO A 116 6.30 22.71 15.54
C PRO A 116 5.00 23.09 14.84
N GLY A 117 3.87 22.53 15.29
CA GLY A 117 2.55 22.77 14.69
C GLY A 117 2.24 21.97 13.41
N SER A 118 3.18 21.18 12.89
CA SER A 118 2.93 20.35 11.71
C SER A 118 1.92 19.24 12.03
N ARG A 119 0.93 19.08 11.14
CA ARG A 119 -0.05 17.99 11.22
C ARG A 119 0.46 16.80 10.43
N ILE A 120 0.37 15.62 11.04
CA ILE A 120 0.83 14.35 10.48
C ILE A 120 -0.40 13.49 10.22
N ILE A 121 -0.51 12.93 9.03
CA ILE A 121 -1.57 12.03 8.62
C ILE A 121 -1.11 10.59 8.80
N VAL A 122 -1.88 9.80 9.53
CA VAL A 122 -1.66 8.38 9.81
C VAL A 122 -2.94 7.58 9.58
N ASN A 123 -2.86 6.25 9.53
CA ASN A 123 -4.09 5.46 9.48
C ASN A 123 -4.81 5.59 10.83
N SER A 124 -6.11 5.86 10.80
CA SER A 124 -6.94 5.88 12.01
C SER A 124 -6.82 4.57 12.82
N SER A 125 -6.73 3.44 12.12
CA SER A 125 -6.59 2.10 12.72
C SER A 125 -5.27 1.91 13.49
N ASP A 126 -4.19 2.58 13.10
CA ASP A 126 -2.90 2.48 13.79
C ASP A 126 -2.95 3.16 15.18
N LEU A 127 -3.74 4.24 15.32
CA LEU A 127 -3.96 4.92 16.61
C LEU A 127 -4.83 4.07 17.54
N ASN A 128 -5.86 3.42 17.00
CA ASN A 128 -6.74 2.53 17.76
C ASN A 128 -6.08 1.18 18.07
N GLY A 129 -5.02 0.82 17.34
CA GLY A 129 -4.16 -0.35 17.56
C GLY A 129 -3.37 -0.30 18.87
N ALA A 130 -3.50 0.76 19.66
CA ALA A 130 -2.91 0.97 20.98
C ALA A 130 -3.16 -0.18 22.00
N LYS A 131 -3.98 -1.19 21.68
CA LYS A 131 -4.07 -2.45 22.43
C LYS A 131 -2.75 -3.23 22.51
N LYS A 132 -1.78 -3.00 21.61
CA LYS A 132 -0.46 -3.68 21.64
C LYS A 132 0.65 -2.84 22.29
N SER A 133 0.66 -1.54 22.04
CA SER A 133 1.58 -0.59 22.66
C SER A 133 0.99 0.81 22.54
N ARG A 134 1.12 1.62 23.60
CA ARG A 134 0.80 3.06 23.54
C ARG A 134 1.82 3.86 22.73
N TYR A 135 2.94 3.25 22.35
CA TYR A 135 4.01 3.88 21.59
C TYR A 135 3.96 3.46 20.14
N LEU A 136 4.14 4.40 19.23
CA LEU A 136 4.22 4.16 17.78
C LEU A 136 5.51 4.77 17.25
N ARG A 137 6.15 4.13 16.27
CA ARG A 137 7.28 4.72 15.55
C ARG A 137 6.81 5.21 14.19
N LEU A 138 6.88 6.52 13.97
CA LEU A 138 6.73 7.10 12.64
C LEU A 138 7.98 6.76 11.84
N MET A 139 7.83 5.99 10.76
CA MET A 139 8.97 5.49 9.98
C MET A 139 9.91 6.63 9.57
N ASN A 140 11.23 6.41 9.72
CA ASN A 140 12.29 7.39 9.41
C ASN A 140 12.21 8.74 10.15
N LEU A 141 11.34 8.89 11.15
CA LEU A 141 11.16 10.13 11.90
C LEU A 141 11.45 9.90 13.39
N PHE A 142 10.44 9.79 14.24
CA PHE A 142 10.57 9.65 15.69
C PHE A 142 9.46 8.75 16.25
N ASN A 143 9.54 8.51 17.55
CA ASN A 143 8.59 7.74 18.32
C ASN A 143 7.61 8.69 19.03
N ILE A 144 6.34 8.33 18.98
CA ILE A 144 5.27 9.05 19.66
C ILE A 144 4.64 8.16 20.74
N GLU A 145 4.14 8.80 21.79
CA GLU A 145 3.20 8.21 22.73
C GLU A 145 1.79 8.68 22.36
N VAL A 146 0.87 7.72 22.22
CA VAL A 146 -0.57 7.97 22.14
C VAL A 146 -1.13 7.87 23.55
N THR A 147 -1.56 9.00 24.08
CA THR A 147 -2.09 9.12 25.45
C THR A 147 -3.55 8.63 25.53
N SER A 148 -4.05 8.44 26.74
CA SER A 148 -5.41 7.94 26.98
C SER A 148 -6.53 8.86 26.48
N ASP A 149 -6.25 10.16 26.35
CA ASP A 149 -7.17 11.14 25.77
C ASP A 149 -7.10 11.20 24.23
N GLY A 150 -6.23 10.39 23.61
CA GLY A 150 -6.03 10.34 22.17
C GLY A 150 -5.08 11.41 21.62
N SER A 151 -4.47 12.24 22.47
CA SER A 151 -3.39 13.13 22.04
C SER A 151 -2.10 12.35 21.74
N CYS A 152 -1.21 12.95 20.96
CA CYS A 152 0.05 12.34 20.55
C CYS A 152 1.19 13.22 21.02
N ARG A 153 2.19 12.64 21.68
CA ARG A 153 3.37 13.36 22.20
C ARG A 153 4.65 12.78 21.67
N LEU A 154 5.64 13.63 21.38
CA LEU A 154 6.99 13.19 21.07
C LEU A 154 7.58 12.46 22.29
N HIS A 155 8.04 11.23 22.09
CA HIS A 155 8.63 10.43 23.16
C HIS A 155 10.15 10.35 23.03
N SER A 156 10.65 9.90 21.88
CA SER A 156 12.08 9.76 21.60
C SER A 156 12.33 9.63 20.10
N GLU A 157 13.55 9.81 19.63
CA GLU A 157 13.86 9.79 18.18
C GLU A 157 14.45 8.44 17.71
N GLY A 158 15.19 7.77 18.59
CA GLY A 158 15.99 6.60 18.23
C GLY A 158 15.17 5.34 17.93
N VAL A 159 15.72 4.50 17.06
CA VAL A 159 15.11 3.21 16.69
C VAL A 159 15.25 2.18 17.83
N ALA A 160 16.30 2.30 18.65
CA ALA A 160 16.57 1.37 19.75
C ALA A 160 15.47 1.45 20.82
N GLU A 161 15.04 2.67 21.15
CA GLU A 161 13.95 2.93 22.10
C GLU A 161 12.64 2.36 21.58
N ALA A 162 12.34 2.54 20.29
CA ALA A 162 11.14 1.96 19.67
C ALA A 162 11.11 0.43 19.81
N ARG A 163 12.25 -0.23 19.58
CA ARG A 163 12.38 -1.69 19.73
C ARG A 163 12.18 -2.11 21.19
N SER A 164 12.80 -1.39 22.14
CA SER A 164 12.64 -1.67 23.57
C SER A 164 11.20 -1.53 24.05
N LEU A 165 10.44 -0.59 23.47
CA LEU A 165 9.03 -0.34 23.80
C LEU A 165 8.05 -1.23 23.04
N GLY A 166 8.54 -2.09 22.13
CA GLY A 166 7.70 -2.86 21.21
C GLY A 166 6.81 -1.97 20.33
N ALA A 167 7.25 -0.73 20.06
CA ALA A 167 6.49 0.24 19.29
C ALA A 167 6.43 -0.19 17.82
N PRO A 168 5.24 -0.49 17.26
CA PRO A 168 5.14 -0.83 15.85
C PRO A 168 5.52 0.38 14.98
N ILE A 169 6.22 0.10 13.89
CA ILE A 169 6.57 1.10 12.88
C ILE A 169 5.35 1.31 11.99
N ILE A 170 4.94 2.56 11.80
CA ILE A 170 3.80 2.96 10.99
C ILE A 170 4.21 3.93 9.89
N GLN A 171 3.49 3.89 8.77
CA GLN A 171 3.62 4.87 7.69
C GLN A 171 2.83 6.13 8.02
N TRP A 172 3.27 7.26 7.46
CA TRP A 172 2.69 8.57 7.72
C TRP A 172 2.98 9.54 6.57
N LEU A 173 2.18 10.59 6.46
CA LEU A 173 2.39 11.70 5.52
C LEU A 173 2.28 13.04 6.25
N PRO A 174 3.05 14.08 5.89
CA PRO A 174 2.69 15.44 6.27
C PRO A 174 1.33 15.80 5.69
N GLU A 175 0.55 16.61 6.41
CA GLU A 175 -0.65 17.21 5.86
C GLU A 175 -0.31 18.02 4.59
N GLY A 176 -1.10 17.84 3.53
CA GLY A 176 -0.86 18.46 2.21
C GLY A 176 0.12 17.71 1.28
N ALA A 177 0.86 16.71 1.77
CA ALA A 177 1.78 15.91 0.93
C ALA A 177 1.10 14.74 0.21
N GLY A 178 -0.13 14.39 0.62
CA GLY A 178 -0.91 13.29 0.05
C GLY A 178 -1.93 13.76 -0.99
N VAL A 179 -2.21 12.91 -1.97
CA VAL A 179 -3.27 13.07 -2.96
C VAL A 179 -4.34 11.99 -2.78
N PRO A 180 -5.64 12.31 -2.94
CA PRO A 180 -6.71 11.33 -2.82
C PRO A 180 -6.59 10.19 -3.83
N ILE A 181 -6.78 8.96 -3.37
CA ILE A 181 -6.86 7.75 -4.18
C ILE A 181 -7.95 6.83 -3.66
N SER A 182 -8.65 6.15 -4.58
CA SER A 182 -9.55 5.04 -4.24
C SER A 182 -8.91 3.73 -4.70
N VAL A 183 -8.65 2.82 -3.78
CA VAL A 183 -8.08 1.51 -4.06
C VAL A 183 -9.18 0.46 -4.14
N VAL A 184 -9.33 -0.17 -5.30
CA VAL A 184 -10.25 -1.29 -5.52
C VAL A 184 -9.58 -2.59 -5.04
N LYS A 185 -10.22 -3.25 -4.08
CA LYS A 185 -9.76 -4.51 -3.48
C LYS A 185 -10.20 -5.72 -4.34
N PRO A 186 -9.65 -6.93 -4.11
CA PRO A 186 -10.01 -8.12 -4.89
C PRO A 186 -11.48 -8.52 -4.81
N ASP A 187 -12.20 -8.13 -3.76
CA ASP A 187 -13.64 -8.33 -3.58
C ASP A 187 -14.49 -7.22 -4.24
N ALA A 188 -13.87 -6.32 -5.00
CA ALA A 188 -14.43 -5.11 -5.60
C ALA A 188 -14.89 -4.02 -4.61
N SER A 189 -14.64 -4.19 -3.31
CA SER A 189 -14.78 -3.08 -2.35
C SER A 189 -13.78 -1.97 -2.67
N LYS A 190 -14.14 -0.74 -2.32
CA LYS A 190 -13.29 0.44 -2.53
C LYS A 190 -12.83 0.97 -1.18
N GLU A 191 -11.54 1.21 -1.06
CA GLU A 191 -10.91 1.78 0.12
C GLU A 191 -10.33 3.15 -0.26
N SER A 192 -10.86 4.20 0.35
CA SER A 192 -10.40 5.57 0.11
C SER A 192 -9.24 5.91 1.05
N GLY A 193 -8.29 6.69 0.55
CA GLY A 193 -7.16 7.15 1.34
C GLY A 193 -6.35 8.24 0.65
N LEU A 194 -5.18 8.52 1.23
CA LEU A 194 -4.19 9.43 0.66
C LEU A 194 -2.94 8.64 0.30
N VAL A 195 -2.45 8.83 -0.92
CA VAL A 195 -1.13 8.35 -1.34
C VAL A 195 -0.18 9.53 -1.47
N ASP A 196 1.08 9.33 -1.17
CA ASP A 196 2.12 10.32 -1.40
C ASP A 196 2.06 10.91 -2.82
N SER A 197 1.95 12.24 -2.93
CA SER A 197 1.82 13.00 -4.18
C SER A 197 2.88 12.71 -5.25
N GLY A 198 4.07 12.24 -4.87
CA GLY A 198 5.10 11.94 -5.87
C GLY A 198 4.76 10.78 -6.81
N VAL A 199 3.72 9.98 -6.52
CA VAL A 199 3.19 9.03 -7.52
C VAL A 199 2.70 9.73 -8.80
N LEU A 200 2.34 11.03 -8.72
CA LEU A 200 1.94 11.82 -9.88
C LEU A 200 3.10 12.17 -10.82
N SER A 201 4.33 12.13 -10.31
CA SER A 201 5.54 12.35 -11.12
C SER A 201 6.00 11.08 -11.82
N GLU A 202 5.33 9.96 -11.56
CA GLU A 202 5.61 8.67 -12.18
C GLU A 202 4.70 8.46 -13.41
N GLY A 203 5.18 7.73 -14.41
CA GLY A 203 4.42 7.45 -15.63
C GLY A 203 3.27 6.47 -15.37
N LEU A 204 2.06 6.98 -15.09
CA LEU A 204 0.88 6.15 -14.86
C LEU A 204 0.30 5.61 -16.19
N PRO A 205 -0.21 4.35 -16.23
CA PRO A 205 -0.41 3.45 -15.10
C PRO A 205 0.84 2.66 -14.71
N GLN A 206 1.09 2.51 -13.40
CA GLN A 206 2.26 1.82 -12.87
C GLN A 206 1.95 1.09 -11.56
N VAL A 207 2.72 0.04 -11.25
CA VAL A 207 2.60 -0.70 -9.98
C VAL A 207 3.61 -0.16 -8.97
N PHE A 208 3.10 0.26 -7.82
CA PHE A 208 3.90 0.71 -6.68
C PHE A 208 3.72 -0.25 -5.51
N GLN A 209 4.70 -0.27 -4.62
CA GLN A 209 4.56 -0.91 -3.32
C GLN A 209 4.18 0.15 -2.29
N PHE A 210 3.01 -0.01 -1.68
CA PHE A 210 2.58 0.85 -0.58
C PHE A 210 3.03 0.28 0.76
N TYR A 211 3.75 1.09 1.55
CA TYR A 211 4.26 0.67 2.85
C TYR A 211 3.15 0.11 3.74
N ARG A 212 3.40 -1.09 4.30
CA ARG A 212 2.47 -1.81 5.19
C ARG A 212 1.10 -2.11 4.58
N TYR A 213 0.95 -2.00 3.26
CA TYR A 213 -0.31 -2.23 2.56
C TYR A 213 -0.20 -3.31 1.49
N GLY A 214 0.75 -3.19 0.56
CA GLY A 214 0.96 -4.14 -0.53
C GLY A 214 1.23 -3.48 -1.88
N PHE A 215 1.24 -4.27 -2.94
CA PHE A 215 1.39 -3.80 -4.31
C PHE A 215 0.06 -3.30 -4.86
N VAL A 216 0.08 -2.13 -5.48
CA VAL A 216 -1.10 -1.47 -6.05
C VAL A 216 -0.76 -0.93 -7.43
N ARG A 217 -1.56 -1.29 -8.43
CA ARG A 217 -1.51 -0.67 -9.75
C ARG A 217 -2.28 0.63 -9.74
N VAL A 218 -1.60 1.76 -9.80
CA VAL A 218 -2.20 3.09 -9.81
C VAL A 218 -2.44 3.55 -11.24
N CYS A 219 -3.63 4.07 -11.51
CA CYS A 219 -4.05 4.65 -12.78
C CYS A 219 -4.59 6.06 -12.53
N SER A 220 -4.48 6.94 -13.54
CA SER A 220 -5.24 8.20 -13.58
C SER A 220 -6.47 8.03 -14.46
N SER A 221 -7.63 8.43 -13.96
CA SER A 221 -8.90 8.40 -14.68
C SER A 221 -9.66 9.69 -14.42
N GLY A 222 -9.80 10.53 -15.45
CA GLY A 222 -10.52 11.81 -15.33
C GLY A 222 -9.92 12.77 -14.30
N GLY A 223 -8.60 12.72 -14.08
CA GLY A 223 -7.89 13.53 -13.09
C GLY A 223 -7.89 12.97 -11.67
N ALA A 224 -8.67 11.91 -11.39
CA ALA A 224 -8.64 11.21 -10.11
C ALA A 224 -7.74 9.97 -10.18
N LEU A 225 -7.09 9.66 -9.06
CA LEU A 225 -6.31 8.42 -8.93
C LEU A 225 -7.19 7.25 -8.51
N ILE A 226 -7.04 6.14 -9.21
CA ILE A 226 -7.65 4.85 -8.88
C ILE A 226 -6.54 3.81 -8.77
N GLY A 227 -6.46 3.15 -7.63
CA GLY A 227 -5.58 2.01 -7.40
C GLY A 227 -6.33 0.70 -7.60
N TYR A 228 -5.67 -0.33 -8.11
CA TYR A 228 -6.15 -1.71 -8.06
C TYR A 228 -5.19 -2.53 -7.22
N PHE A 229 -5.68 -3.11 -6.13
CA PHE A 229 -4.87 -3.93 -5.24
C PHE A 229 -4.41 -5.21 -5.95
N THR A 230 -3.09 -5.40 -6.01
CA THR A 230 -2.49 -6.57 -6.65
C THR A 230 -2.43 -7.73 -5.66
N HIS A 231 -1.58 -7.62 -4.65
CA HIS A 231 -1.41 -8.55 -3.52
C HIS A 231 -0.58 -7.83 -2.43
N SER A 232 -0.64 -8.32 -1.20
CA SER A 232 0.25 -7.88 -0.11
C SER A 232 1.60 -8.59 -0.19
#